data_AF-A0A654DXF1-F1
#
_entry.id   AF-A0A654DXF1-F1
#
_cell.length_a   1.000
_cell.length_b   1.000
_cell.length_c   1.000
_cell.angle_alpha   90.00
_cell.angle_beta   90.00
_cell.angle_gamma   90.00
#
_symmetry.space_group_name_H-M   'P 1'
#
loop_
_entity.id
_entity.type
_entity.pdbx_description
1 polymer ?
#
loop_
_entity_poly.entity_id
_entity_poly.type
_entity_poly.pdbx_seq_one_letter_code
_entity_poly.pdbx_strand_id
1 'polypeptide(L)' 'MMNVCAATMYIIKVKGKAKIPDYIQLRDDKFVLIAYFRADRPLQKLEKFGLEGKEAELKAVIDELPFGKLQKLEI' A
#
# COMPACT_ATOMS: atom_id res chain seq x y z
N MET A 1 -2.84 -9.47 24.80
CA MET A 1 -1.70 -9.41 23.87
C MET A 1 -2.14 -10.11 22.59
N MET A 2 -2.80 -9.38 21.68
CA MET A 2 -3.27 -9.97 20.43
C MET A 2 -2.06 -10.15 19.51
N ASN A 3 -1.64 -11.40 19.41
CA ASN A 3 -0.66 -11.88 18.45
C ASN A 3 -1.21 -11.56 17.05
N VAL A 4 -0.71 -10.49 16.42
CA VAL A 4 -1.03 -10.19 15.03
C VAL A 4 -0.31 -11.24 14.20
N CYS A 5 -0.98 -12.37 13.94
CA CYS A 5 -0.66 -13.17 12.76
C CYS A 5 -0.52 -12.18 11.62
N ALA A 6 0.66 -12.12 10.99
CA ALA A 6 0.93 -11.25 9.87
C ALA A 6 -0.18 -11.45 8.82
N ALA A 7 -1.18 -10.56 8.85
CA ALA A 7 -2.27 -10.60 7.89
C ALA A 7 -1.61 -10.34 6.54
N THR A 8 -1.75 -11.30 5.63
CA THR A 8 -1.11 -11.21 4.32
C THR A 8 -1.66 -9.96 3.63
N MET A 9 -0.81 -8.95 3.46
CA MET A 9 -1.19 -7.69 2.84
C MET A 9 -0.74 -7.69 1.38
N TYR A 10 -1.50 -7.02 0.52
CA TYR A 10 -1.19 -6.83 -0.89
C TYR A 10 -1.16 -5.34 -1.23
N ILE A 11 -0.36 -4.98 -2.21
CA ILE A 11 -0.22 -3.61 -2.71
C ILE A 11 -0.43 -3.60 -4.23
N ILE A 12 -1.11 -2.57 -4.73
CA ILE A 12 -1.26 -2.29 -6.16
C ILE A 12 -1.15 -0.79 -6.44
N LYS A 13 -0.42 -0.44 -7.51
CA LYS A 13 -0.32 0.91 -8.05
C LYS A 13 -1.33 1.06 -9.18
N VAL A 14 -2.26 1.99 -9.03
CA VAL A 14 -3.34 2.25 -9.99
C VAL A 14 -3.03 3.54 -10.75
N LYS A 15 -3.04 3.44 -12.09
CA LYS A 15 -2.76 4.58 -12.96
C LYS A 15 -4.00 5.47 -13.06
N GLY A 16 -3.82 6.75 -12.78
CA GLY A 16 -4.82 7.78 -13.01
C GLY A 16 -5.02 8.07 -14.51
N LYS A 17 -6.11 8.74 -14.84
CA LYS A 17 -6.41 9.19 -16.21
C LYS A 17 -6.62 10.70 -16.22
N ALA A 18 -6.02 11.37 -17.20
CA ALA A 18 -6.13 12.81 -17.41
C ALA A 18 -5.80 13.62 -16.13
N LYS A 19 -6.80 14.19 -15.47
CA LYS A 19 -6.64 15.01 -14.25
C LYS A 19 -6.66 14.19 -12.95
N ILE A 20 -6.93 12.88 -13.03
CA ILE A 20 -6.95 12.00 -11.87
C ILE A 20 -5.51 11.53 -11.60
N PRO A 21 -4.99 11.70 -10.37
CA PRO A 21 -3.64 11.27 -10.02
C PRO A 21 -3.54 9.74 -9.92
N ASP A 22 -2.31 9.25 -9.83
CA ASP A 22 -2.04 7.86 -9.52
C ASP A 22 -2.29 7.56 -8.05
N TYR A 23 -2.60 6.31 -7.75
CA TYR A 23 -2.90 5.88 -6.39
C TYR A 23 -2.24 4.56 -6.02
N ILE A 24 -2.02 4.41 -4.72
CA ILE A 24 -1.56 3.18 -4.08
C ILE A 24 -2.71 2.63 -3.26
N GLN A 25 -3.00 1.35 -3.44
CA GLN A 25 -3.98 0.61 -2.65
C GLN A 25 -3.27 -0.46 -1.83
N LEU A 26 -3.64 -0.57 -0.56
CA LEU A 26 -3.33 -1.71 0.28
C LEU A 26 -4.59 -2.56 0.44
N ARG A 27 -4.42 -3.87 0.36
CA ARG A 27 -5.50 -4.85 0.49
C ARG A 27 -5.13 -5.91 1.51
N ASP A 28 -6.12 -6.44 2.23
CA ASP A 28 -5.92 -7.57 3.13
C ASP A 28 -5.85 -8.90 2.35
N ASP A 29 -5.81 -10.00 3.10
CA ASP A 29 -5.71 -11.38 2.60
C ASP A 29 -6.94 -11.83 1.81
N LYS A 30 -8.07 -11.16 2.01
CA LYS A 30 -9.33 -11.33 1.26
C LYS A 30 -9.45 -10.33 0.11
N PHE A 31 -8.36 -9.63 -0.21
CA PHE A 31 -8.27 -8.58 -1.22
C PHE A 31 -9.22 -7.39 -0.96
N VAL A 32 -9.71 -7.21 0.26
CA VAL A 32 -10.53 -6.05 0.66
C VAL A 32 -9.62 -4.83 0.73
N LEU A 33 -10.07 -3.70 0.17
CA LEU A 33 -9.34 -2.44 0.23
C LEU A 33 -9.31 -1.92 1.67
N ILE A 34 -8.11 -1.83 2.24
CA ILE A 34 -7.91 -1.35 3.62
C ILE A 34 -7.27 0.04 3.66
N ALA A 35 -6.48 0.41 2.65
CA ALA A 35 -5.89 1.75 2.57
C ALA A 35 -5.76 2.24 1.13
N TYR A 36 -5.86 3.56 0.95
CA TYR A 36 -5.79 4.20 -0.35
C TYR A 36 -5.13 5.58 -0.25
N PHE A 37 -4.04 5.76 -0.98
CA PHE A 37 -3.23 6.97 -0.94
C PHE A 37 -2.94 7.46 -2.34
N ARG A 38 -2.81 8.78 -2.51
CA ARG A 38 -2.28 9.32 -3.76
C ARG A 38 -0.77 9.06 -3.82
N ALA A 39 -0.28 8.58 -4.97
CA ALA A 39 1.13 8.28 -5.15
C ALA A 39 2.02 9.55 -5.16
N ASP A 40 1.42 10.72 -5.42
CA ASP A 40 2.09 12.02 -5.46
C ASP A 40 2.13 12.74 -4.10
N ARG A 41 1.71 12.08 -3.01
CA ARG A 41 1.68 12.67 -1.67
C ARG A 41 2.49 11.82 -0.68
N PRO A 42 2.99 12.42 0.41
CA PRO A 42 3.60 11.67 1.50
C PRO A 42 2.62 10.62 2.07
N LEU A 43 3.14 9.42 2.33
CA LEU A 43 2.44 8.37 3.06
C LEU A 43 2.17 8.86 4.49
N GLN A 44 0.93 8.74 4.93
CA GLN A 44 0.48 9.24 6.22
C GLN A 44 -0.41 8.19 6.89
N LYS A 45 -0.43 8.21 8.22
CA LYS A 45 -1.30 7.37 9.04
C LYS A 45 -1.04 5.86 8.88
N LEU A 46 0.22 5.47 8.66
CA LEU A 46 0.63 4.08 8.44
C LEU A 46 0.46 3.22 9.71
N GLU A 47 0.48 3.84 10.89
CA GLU A 47 0.22 3.20 12.18
C GLU A 47 -1.15 2.50 12.24
N LYS A 48 -2.14 3.01 11.49
CA LYS A 48 -3.48 2.40 11.40
C LYS A 48 -3.50 1.06 10.68
N PHE A 49 -2.45 0.74 9.94
CA PHE A 49 -2.32 -0.45 9.11
C PHE A 49 -1.19 -1.37 9.61
N GLY A 50 -0.60 -1.06 10.78
CA GLY A 50 0.54 -1.82 11.31
C GLY A 50 1.85 -1.59 10.56
N LEU A 51 1.97 -0.47 9.84
CA LEU A 51 3.13 -0.11 9.01
C LEU A 51 3.92 1.08 9.59
N GLU A 52 3.85 1.29 10.91
CA GLU A 52 4.59 2.35 11.58
C GLU A 52 6.11 2.16 11.41
N GLY A 53 6.81 3.22 10.98
CA GLY A 53 8.26 3.18 10.74
C GLY A 53 8.66 2.49 9.42
N LYS A 54 7.69 2.03 8.62
CA LYS A 54 7.91 1.35 7.35
C LYS A 54 7.80 2.26 6.13
N GLU A 55 7.80 3.58 6.31
CA GLU A 55 7.61 4.58 5.25
C GLU A 55 8.65 4.43 4.13
N ALA A 56 9.92 4.25 4.50
CA ALA A 56 11.01 4.14 3.54
C ALA A 56 10.95 2.83 2.73
N GLU A 57 10.67 1.71 3.41
CA GLU A 57 10.52 0.39 2.78
C GLU A 57 9.31 0.37 1.84
N LEU A 58 8.16 0.88 2.31
CA LEU A 58 6.95 0.99 1.50
C LEU A 58 7.18 1.90 0.28
N LYS A 59 7.95 2.99 0.44
CA LYS A 59 8.32 3.86 -0.67
C LYS A 59 9.16 3.13 -1.73
N ALA A 60 10.16 2.36 -1.32
CA ALA A 60 10.97 1.56 -2.24
C ALA A 60 10.10 0.58 -3.05
N VAL A 61 9.18 -0.12 -2.36
CA VAL A 61 8.22 -1.03 -3.00
C VAL A 61 7.33 -0.30 -4.02
N ILE A 62 6.83 0.90 -3.69
CA ILE A 62 5.97 1.70 -4.58
C ILE A 62 6.72 2.21 -5.83
N ASP A 63 8.00 2.56 -5.67
CA ASP A 63 8.83 3.08 -6.75
C ASP A 63 9.12 2.00 -7.80
N GLU A 64 9.27 0.74 -7.37
CA GLU A 64 9.48 -0.42 -8.25
C GLU A 64 8.19 -1.05 -8.79
N LEU A 65 7.04 -0.74 -8.17
CA LEU A 65 5.76 -1.37 -8.51
C LEU A 65 5.20 -0.91 -9.87
N PRO A 66 5.02 -1.83 -10.84
CA PRO A 66 4.37 -1.50 -12.10
C PRO A 66 2.86 -1.28 -11.92
N PHE A 67 2.30 -0.40 -12.74
CA PHE A 67 0.87 -0.11 -12.71
C PHE A 67 0.02 -1.35 -13.05
N GLY A 68 -1.06 -1.54 -12.29
CA GLY A 68 -2.03 -2.60 -12.49
C GLY A 68 -1.59 -4.00 -12.04
N LYS A 69 -0.39 -4.15 -11.49
CA LYS A 69 0.05 -5.42 -10.90
C LYS A 69 -0.16 -5.43 -9.40
N LEU A 70 -0.91 -6.42 -8.94
CA LEU A 70 -1.05 -6.74 -7.53
C LEU A 70 0.16 -7.57 -7.09
N GLN A 71 0.80 -7.18 -6.00
CA GLN A 71 1.89 -7.93 -5.39
C GLN A 71 1.66 -8.07 -3.89
N LYS A 72 2.18 -9.14 -3.29
CA LYS A 72 2.20 -9.27 -1.83
C LYS A 72 3.16 -8.23 -1.25
N LEU A 73 2.76 -7.58 -0.16
CA LEU A 73 3.59 -6.62 0.55
C LEU A 73 4.45 -7.38 1.58
N GLU A 74 5.77 -7.38 1.39
CA GLU A 74 6.75 -8.01 2.27
C GLU A 74 7.74 -6.95 2.75
N ILE A 75 7.43 -6.29 3.87
CA ILE A 75 8.25 -5.28 4.55
C ILE A 75 8.13 -5.42 6.07
#